data_AF-A0A3N9PCV6-F1
#
_entry.id   AF-A0A3N9PCV6-F1
#
_cell.length_a   1.000
_cell.length_b   1.000
_cell.length_c   1.000
_cell.angle_alpha   90.00
_cell.angle_beta   90.00
_cell.angle_gamma   90.00
#
_symmetry.space_group_name_H-M   'P 1'
#
loop_
_entity.id
_entity.type
_entity.pdbx_description
1 polymer ?
#
loop_
_entity_poly.entity_id
_entity_poly.type
_entity_poly.pdbx_seq_one_letter_code
_entity_poly.pdbx_strand_id
1 'polypeptide(L)'
;MPVWHKTLKERFATVPMYQQVIMVANELNRAQNMLTVPHEYRNALERALELTDFLSADARWRNKLKEVRRAREVMAMFYHDPQPRDTHVLQRCFIQLDCEAWKYLNGR
;
A
#
# COMPACT_ATOMS: atom_id res chain seq x y z
N MET A 1 -5.30 -15.36 1.14
CA MET A 1 -5.62 -14.11 1.84
C MET A 1 -7.11 -13.85 1.73
N PRO A 2 -7.77 -13.41 2.81
CA PRO A 2 -9.14 -12.93 2.74
C PRO A 2 -9.27 -11.74 1.76
N VAL A 3 -10.44 -11.61 1.14
CA VAL A 3 -10.77 -10.44 0.30
C VAL A 3 -11.28 -9.34 1.21
N TRP A 4 -10.53 -8.24 1.31
CA TRP A 4 -10.85 -7.14 2.22
C TRP A 4 -11.76 -6.11 1.54
N HIS A 5 -11.44 -5.70 0.31
CA HIS A 5 -12.18 -4.65 -0.39
C HIS A 5 -13.08 -5.17 -1.52
N LYS A 6 -14.17 -5.84 -1.15
CA LYS A 6 -15.08 -6.57 -2.06
C LYS A 6 -15.54 -5.77 -3.28
N THR A 7 -15.97 -4.52 -3.10
CA THR A 7 -16.52 -3.67 -4.17
C THR A 7 -15.53 -2.66 -4.72
N LEU A 8 -14.37 -2.49 -4.07
CA LEU A 8 -13.40 -1.48 -4.47
C LEU A 8 -12.67 -1.89 -5.74
N LYS A 9 -12.37 -3.18 -5.90
CA LYS A 9 -11.61 -3.72 -7.03
C LYS A 9 -12.12 -3.21 -8.39
N GLU A 10 -13.44 -3.22 -8.59
CA GLU A 10 -14.10 -2.85 -9.85
C GLU A 10 -13.97 -1.37 -10.18
N ARG A 11 -13.94 -0.51 -9.15
CA ARG A 11 -13.86 0.94 -9.29
C ARG A 11 -12.49 1.51 -8.93
N PHE A 12 -11.51 0.70 -8.56
CA PHE A 12 -10.23 1.22 -8.09
C PHE A 12 -9.53 2.03 -9.17
N ALA A 13 -9.60 1.60 -10.43
CA ALA A 13 -9.06 2.32 -11.58
C ALA A 13 -9.73 3.69 -11.84
N THR A 14 -10.91 3.95 -11.29
CA THR A 14 -11.57 5.28 -11.40
C THR A 14 -11.10 6.23 -10.31
N VAL A 15 -10.46 5.73 -9.25
CA VAL A 15 -9.86 6.55 -8.19
C VAL A 15 -8.65 7.31 -8.76
N PRO A 16 -8.47 8.60 -8.43
CA PRO A 16 -7.26 9.34 -8.80
C PRO A 16 -5.99 8.63 -8.33
N MET A 17 -4.93 8.65 -9.14
CA MET A 17 -3.68 7.92 -8.86
C MET A 17 -3.07 8.28 -7.50
N TYR A 18 -3.03 9.58 -7.16
CA TYR A 18 -2.52 10.03 -5.87
C TYR A 18 -3.32 9.44 -4.69
N GLN A 19 -4.64 9.32 -4.85
CA GLN A 19 -5.51 8.76 -3.82
C GLN A 19 -5.33 7.24 -3.70
N GLN A 20 -5.10 6.53 -4.81
CA GLN A 20 -4.75 5.11 -4.77
C GLN A 20 -3.48 4.86 -3.93
N VAL A 21 -2.45 5.69 -4.12
CA VAL A 21 -1.21 5.66 -3.33
C VAL A 21 -1.49 5.92 -1.85
N ILE A 22 -2.29 6.95 -1.55
CA ILE A 22 -2.66 7.29 -0.17
C ILE A 22 -3.41 6.14 0.51
N MET A 23 -4.28 5.43 -0.22
CA MET A 23 -4.99 4.27 0.33
C MET A 23 -4.02 3.15 0.76
N VAL A 24 -3.02 2.85 -0.07
CA VAL A 24 -1.96 1.88 0.30
C VAL A 24 -1.17 2.39 1.51
N ALA A 25 -0.74 3.65 1.48
CA ALA A 25 0.03 4.27 2.55
C ALA A 25 -0.74 4.29 3.89
N ASN A 26 -2.06 4.48 3.86
CA ASN A 26 -2.91 4.44 5.05
C ASN A 26 -2.94 3.06 5.70
N GLU A 27 -3.02 1.97 4.92
CA GLU A 27 -2.97 0.62 5.46
C GLU A 27 -1.57 0.24 5.95
N LEU A 28 -0.50 0.76 5.32
CA LEU A 28 0.86 0.65 5.86
C LEU A 28 1.03 1.42 7.17
N ASN A 29 0.44 2.61 7.29
CA ASN A 29 0.41 3.38 8.54
C ASN A 29 -0.40 2.67 9.63
N ARG A 30 -1.52 2.03 9.26
CA ARG A 30 -2.27 1.16 10.18
C ARG A 30 -1.38 0.02 10.69
N ALA A 31 -0.64 -0.64 9.80
CA ALA A 31 0.31 -1.69 10.18
C ALA A 31 1.37 -1.14 11.15
N GLN A 32 1.96 0.03 10.87
CA GLN A 32 2.92 0.67 11.76
C GLN A 32 2.37 0.89 13.18
N ASN A 33 1.11 1.28 13.30
CA ASN A 33 0.47 1.51 14.60
C ASN A 33 0.07 0.22 15.33
N MET A 34 0.22 -0.94 14.68
CA MET A 34 -0.15 -2.27 15.21
C MET A 34 1.07 -3.17 15.44
N LEU A 35 2.29 -2.62 15.51
CA LEU A 35 3.52 -3.39 15.74
C LEU A 35 3.48 -4.27 17.00
N THR A 36 2.72 -3.88 18.03
CA THR A 36 2.55 -4.64 19.28
C THR A 36 1.43 -5.67 19.23
N VAL A 37 0.65 -5.71 18.13
CA VAL A 37 -0.49 -6.60 17.94
C VAL A 37 -0.30 -7.37 16.61
N PRO A 38 0.46 -8.48 16.61
CA PRO A 38 0.93 -9.11 15.38
C PRO A 38 -0.16 -9.55 14.39
N HIS A 39 -1.32 -9.96 14.88
CA HIS A 39 -2.44 -10.34 14.02
C HIS A 39 -3.04 -9.13 13.30
N GLU A 40 -3.22 -7.99 13.99
CA GLU A 40 -3.70 -6.75 13.36
C GLU A 40 -2.66 -6.14 12.41
N TYR A 41 -1.37 -6.23 12.76
CA TYR A 41 -0.28 -5.88 11.84
C TYR A 41 -0.39 -6.66 10.53
N ARG A 42 -0.55 -7.99 10.61
CA ARG A 42 -0.72 -8.84 9.44
C ARG A 42 -1.97 -8.45 8.65
N ASN A 43 -3.12 -8.30 9.30
CA ASN A 43 -4.36 -7.88 8.63
C ASN A 43 -4.19 -6.56 7.87
N ALA A 44 -3.48 -5.59 8.44
CA ALA A 44 -3.18 -4.32 7.76
C ALA A 44 -2.23 -4.50 6.56
N LEU A 45 -1.19 -5.33 6.68
CA LEU A 45 -0.35 -5.68 5.53
C LEU A 45 -1.12 -6.41 4.43
N GLU A 46 -2.08 -7.29 4.77
CA GLU A 46 -2.91 -7.97 3.78
C GLU A 46 -3.75 -6.99 2.97
N ARG A 47 -4.36 -6.01 3.65
CA ARG A 47 -5.10 -4.92 2.99
C ARG A 47 -4.21 -4.09 2.09
N ALA A 48 -3.02 -3.72 2.56
CA ALA A 48 -2.06 -2.97 1.78
C ALA A 48 -1.56 -3.77 0.54
N LEU A 49 -1.33 -5.07 0.69
CA LEU A 49 -0.95 -5.98 -0.42
C LEU A 49 -2.07 -6.06 -1.46
N GLU A 50 -3.33 -6.20 -1.03
CA GLU A 50 -4.49 -6.22 -1.92
C GLU A 50 -4.63 -4.90 -2.71
N LEU A 51 -4.51 -3.75 -2.04
CA LEU A 51 -4.53 -2.45 -2.70
C LEU A 51 -3.36 -2.27 -3.67
N THR A 52 -2.19 -2.79 -3.33
CA THR A 52 -1.01 -2.77 -4.22
C THR A 52 -1.23 -3.63 -5.47
N ASP A 53 -1.96 -4.73 -5.36
CA ASP A 53 -2.36 -5.55 -6.51
C ASP A 53 -3.32 -4.79 -7.43
N PHE A 54 -4.29 -4.06 -6.86
CA PHE A 54 -5.19 -3.22 -7.65
C PHE A 54 -4.43 -2.08 -8.34
N LEU A 55 -3.48 -1.46 -7.65
CA LEU A 55 -2.59 -0.43 -8.21
C LEU A 55 -1.72 -0.99 -9.34
N SER A 56 -1.21 -2.22 -9.20
CA SER A 56 -0.42 -2.91 -10.22
C SER A 56 -1.22 -3.30 -11.46
N ALA A 57 -2.53 -3.52 -11.32
CA ALA A 57 -3.43 -3.87 -12.42
C ALA A 57 -3.88 -2.66 -13.25
N ASP A 58 -3.74 -1.45 -12.71
CA ASP A 58 -4.12 -0.21 -13.39
C ASP A 58 -3.03 0.24 -14.38
N ALA A 59 -3.39 0.32 -15.65
CA ALA A 59 -2.48 0.63 -16.76
C ALA A 59 -1.77 1.98 -16.61
N ARG A 60 -2.32 2.92 -15.83
CA ARG A 60 -1.71 4.22 -15.56
C ARG A 60 -0.38 4.10 -14.79
N TRP A 61 -0.18 2.99 -14.08
CA TRP A 61 1.05 2.70 -13.33
C TRP A 61 2.13 1.98 -14.14
N ARG A 62 1.90 1.70 -15.43
CA ARG A 62 2.83 0.90 -16.27
C ARG A 62 4.28 1.38 -16.20
N ASN A 63 4.52 2.69 -16.18
CA ASN A 63 5.86 3.28 -16.13
C ASN A 63 6.56 3.13 -14.77
N LYS A 64 5.80 2.86 -13.70
CA LYS A 64 6.29 2.71 -12.32
C LYS A 64 6.07 1.29 -11.79
N LEU A 65 5.57 0.37 -12.63
CA LEU A 65 5.14 -0.97 -12.23
C LEU A 65 6.26 -1.79 -11.61
N LYS A 66 7.51 -1.59 -12.05
CA LYS A 66 8.69 -2.23 -11.45
C LYS A 66 8.83 -1.87 -9.98
N GLU A 67 8.71 -0.59 -9.63
CA GLU A 67 8.83 -0.13 -8.25
C GLU A 67 7.63 -0.54 -7.40
N VAL A 68 6.42 -0.53 -7.97
CA VAL A 68 5.22 -1.05 -7.30
C VAL A 68 5.39 -2.54 -6.93
N ARG A 69 5.87 -3.36 -7.87
CA ARG A 69 6.12 -4.79 -7.62
C ARG A 69 7.25 -5.02 -6.62
N ARG A 70 8.30 -4.19 -6.65
CA ARG A 70 9.37 -4.24 -5.66
C ARG A 70 8.85 -3.91 -4.26
N ALA A 71 8.02 -2.88 -4.12
CA ALA A 71 7.37 -2.55 -2.85
C ALA A 71 6.49 -3.69 -2.36
N ARG A 72 5.74 -4.33 -3.27
CA ARG A 72 4.95 -5.53 -2.98
C ARG A 72 5.80 -6.68 -2.43
N GLU A 73 6.95 -6.97 -3.06
CA GLU A 73 7.86 -8.03 -2.59
C GLU A 73 8.35 -7.75 -1.16
N VAL A 74 8.74 -6.51 -0.87
CA VAL A 74 9.16 -6.09 0.48
C VAL A 74 8.00 -6.23 1.48
N MET A 75 6.77 -5.87 1.10
CA MET A 75 5.59 -6.09 1.94
C MET A 75 5.34 -7.57 2.23
N ALA A 76 5.52 -8.44 1.23
CA ALA A 76 5.41 -9.89 1.42
C ALA A 76 6.50 -10.43 2.36
N MET A 77 7.73 -9.91 2.26
CA MET A 77 8.79 -10.23 3.22
C MET A 77 8.40 -9.85 4.65
N PHE A 78 7.82 -8.66 4.86
CA PHE A 78 7.37 -8.22 6.18
C PHE A 78 6.21 -9.06 6.70
N TYR A 79 5.30 -9.49 5.83
CA TYR A 79 4.18 -10.36 6.19
C TYR A 79 4.64 -11.74 6.68
N HIS A 80 5.67 -12.30 6.06
CA HIS A 80 6.24 -13.60 6.43
C HIS A 80 7.25 -13.54 7.60
N ASP A 81 7.66 -12.34 8.02
CA ASP A 81 8.55 -12.19 9.17
C ASP A 81 7.85 -12.64 10.47
N PRO A 82 8.54 -13.39 11.36
CA PRO A 82 8.00 -13.75 12.66
C PRO A 82 7.62 -12.54 13.52
N GLN A 83 8.30 -11.41 13.34
CA GLN A 83 8.08 -10.20 14.12
C GLN A 83 7.63 -9.03 13.23
N PRO A 84 6.65 -8.22 13.67
CA PRO A 84 6.27 -7.00 12.96
C PRO A 84 7.46 -6.09 12.66
N ARG A 85 7.53 -5.60 11.42
CA ARG A 85 8.59 -4.70 10.93
C ARG A 85 8.07 -3.29 10.73
N ASP A 86 8.96 -2.31 10.92
CA ASP A 86 8.70 -0.91 10.60
C ASP A 86 8.33 -0.73 9.12
N THR A 87 7.20 -0.08 8.85
CA THR A 87 6.65 0.10 7.50
C THR A 87 6.92 1.48 6.91
N HIS A 88 7.59 2.39 7.62
CA HIS A 88 7.80 3.77 7.12
C HIS A 88 8.61 3.82 5.82
N VAL A 89 9.49 2.85 5.59
CA VAL A 89 10.21 2.74 4.30
C VAL A 89 9.25 2.49 3.14
N LEU A 90 8.25 1.65 3.33
CA LEU A 90 7.21 1.36 2.34
C LEU A 90 6.28 2.56 2.16
N GLN A 91 5.87 3.21 3.26
CA GLN A 91 5.03 4.42 3.20
C GLN A 91 5.69 5.50 2.35
N ARG A 92 6.98 5.81 2.61
CA ARG A 92 7.75 6.79 1.83
C ARG A 92 7.88 6.38 0.38
N CYS A 93 8.16 5.10 0.10
CA CYS A 93 8.27 4.58 -1.25
C CYS A 93 6.98 4.85 -2.04
N PHE A 94 5.81 4.48 -1.51
CA PHE A 94 4.53 4.71 -2.18
C PHE A 94 4.25 6.20 -2.38
N ILE A 95 4.42 7.04 -1.35
CA ILE A 95 4.17 8.49 -1.47
C ILE A 95 5.06 9.12 -2.56
N GLN A 96 6.30 8.66 -2.71
CA GLN A 96 7.22 9.15 -3.75
C GLN A 96 6.85 8.70 -5.17
N LEU A 97 5.98 7.69 -5.32
CA LEU A 97 5.50 7.27 -6.63
C LEU A 97 4.60 8.31 -7.29
N ASP A 98 4.05 9.29 -6.56
CA ASP A 98 3.17 10.31 -7.13
C ASP A 98 3.40 11.68 -6.48
N CYS A 99 3.71 12.69 -7.29
CA CYS A 99 4.02 14.02 -6.78
C CYS A 99 2.80 14.71 -6.16
N GLU A 100 1.58 14.44 -6.65
CA GLU A 100 0.35 14.97 -6.07
C GLU A 100 0.05 14.32 -4.72
N ALA A 101 0.38 13.03 -4.55
CA ALA A 101 0.28 12.38 -3.23
C ALA A 101 1.20 13.03 -2.20
N TRP A 102 2.44 13.36 -2.61
CA TRP A 102 3.37 14.08 -1.74
C TRP A 102 2.87 15.49 -1.39
N LYS A 103 2.35 16.23 -2.38
CA LYS A 103 1.75 17.57 -2.17
C LYS A 103 0.57 17.52 -1.21
N TYR A 104 -0.34 16.59 -1.43
CA TYR A 104 -1.53 16.39 -0.61
C TYR A 104 -1.19 16.18 0.88
N LEU A 105 -0.18 15.35 1.17
CA LEU A 105 0.25 15.09 2.56
C LEU A 105 0.99 16.27 3.20
N ASN A 106 1.61 17.14 2.41
CA ASN A 106 2.37 18.28 2.92
C ASN A 106 1.61 19.61 2.81
N GLY A 107 0.34 19.59 2.42
CA GLY A 107 -0.52 20.78 2.31
C GLY A 107 -0.03 21.81 1.29
N ARG A 108 0.61 21.36 0.20
CA ARG A 108 1.18 22.21 -0.87
C ARG A 108 0.43 22.08 -2.18
#